data_AF-A0A5C5WHH8-F1
#
_entry.id   AF-A0A5C5WHH8-F1
#
_cell.length_a   1.000
_cell.length_b   1.000
_cell.length_c   1.000
_cell.angle_alpha   90.00
_cell.angle_beta   90.00
_cell.angle_gamma   90.00
#
_symmetry.space_group_name_H-M   'P 1'
#
loop_
_entity.id
_entity.type
_entity.pdbx_description
1 polymer ?
#
loop_
_entity_poly.entity_id
_entity_poly.type
_entity_poly.pdbx_seq_one_letter_code
_entity_poly.pdbx_strand_id
1 'polypeptide(L)'
;MQEHFDALLTRLKESDVASSDDLVGCTSREIARLEARYSIALPKSYRWYLSTMGKRSGRLFTHDHMAVYFDHVFEMTDQLRREAIDDPDEPYVELPDDALVIAGRLAEQYQFIRCGDSMDSPVWYFNEYDYEIVVSCSSVLDWLNSYCDLAEQAIANGYFDIYPEGTTP
;
A
#
# COMPACT_ATOMS: atom_id res chain seq x y z
N MET A 1 -5.25 17.95 -5.56
CA MET A 1 -5.15 16.58 -4.99
C MET A 1 -6.14 15.64 -5.65
N GLN A 2 -7.46 15.89 -5.60
CA GLN A 2 -8.45 15.07 -6.31
C GLN A 2 -8.19 15.01 -7.83
N GLU A 3 -7.94 16.15 -8.48
CA GLU A 3 -7.58 16.21 -9.90
C GLU A 3 -6.33 15.38 -10.25
N HIS A 4 -5.36 15.29 -9.34
CA HIS A 4 -4.16 14.48 -9.58
C HIS A 4 -4.42 12.99 -9.40
N PHE A 5 -5.34 12.63 -8.50
CA PHE A 5 -5.81 11.25 -8.38
C PHE A 5 -6.61 10.83 -9.62
N ASP A 6 -7.45 11.70 -10.16
CA ASP A 6 -8.18 11.45 -11.42
C ASP A 6 -7.22 11.31 -12.61
N ALA A 7 -6.13 12.08 -12.63
CA ALA A 7 -5.06 11.93 -13.62
C ALA A 7 -4.35 10.57 -13.50
N LEU A 8 -4.09 10.09 -12.28
CA LEU A 8 -3.56 8.74 -12.06
C LEU A 8 -4.53 7.68 -12.60
N LEU A 9 -5.83 7.76 -12.30
CA LEU A 9 -6.80 6.79 -12.81
C LEU A 9 -6.87 6.76 -14.34
N THR A 10 -6.75 7.94 -14.96
CA THR A 10 -6.65 8.06 -16.43
C THR A 10 -5.40 7.35 -16.94
N ARG A 11 -4.25 7.61 -16.31
CA ARG A 11 -2.97 6.96 -16.65
C ARG A 11 -3.07 5.43 -16.55
N LEU A 12 -3.57 4.89 -15.44
CA LEU A 12 -3.71 3.44 -15.22
C LEU A 12 -4.49 2.76 -16.36
N LYS A 13 -5.52 3.44 -16.87
CA LYS A 13 -6.33 2.95 -18.00
C LYS A 13 -5.59 3.05 -19.33
N GLU A 14 -4.92 4.17 -19.59
CA GLU A 14 -4.19 4.39 -20.84
C GLU A 14 -2.97 3.48 -20.99
N SER A 15 -2.37 3.05 -19.87
CA SER A 15 -1.20 2.17 -19.84
C SER A 15 -1.50 0.70 -19.62
N ASP A 16 -2.77 0.28 -19.68
CA ASP A 16 -3.23 -1.11 -19.50
C ASP A 16 -2.83 -1.72 -18.13
N VAL A 17 -2.61 -0.86 -17.13
CA VAL A 17 -2.37 -1.27 -15.74
C VAL A 17 -3.69 -1.68 -15.09
N ALA A 18 -4.76 -0.92 -15.29
CA ALA A 18 -6.08 -1.28 -14.79
C ALA A 18 -7.20 -0.64 -15.60
N SER A 19 -8.22 -1.43 -15.92
CA SER A 19 -9.52 -0.92 -16.38
C SER A 19 -10.40 -0.54 -15.18
N SER A 20 -11.50 0.17 -15.43
CA SER A 20 -12.46 0.52 -14.39
C SER A 20 -13.08 -0.71 -13.70
N ASP A 21 -13.18 -1.84 -14.41
CA ASP A 21 -13.75 -3.09 -13.87
C ASP A 21 -12.75 -3.85 -12.97
N ASP A 22 -11.46 -3.50 -13.06
CA ASP A 22 -10.40 -4.09 -12.24
C ASP A 22 -10.24 -3.41 -10.86
N LEU A 23 -10.77 -2.19 -10.73
CA LEU A 23 -10.69 -1.39 -9.52
C LEU A 23 -11.86 -1.69 -8.59
N VAL A 24 -11.55 -2.25 -7.42
CA VAL A 24 -12.56 -2.53 -6.40
C VAL A 24 -12.18 -1.82 -5.11
N GLY A 25 -13.03 -0.87 -4.72
CA GLY A 25 -12.88 -0.05 -3.53
C GLY A 25 -13.36 -0.70 -2.23
N CYS A 26 -12.88 -0.13 -1.13
CA CYS A 26 -13.39 -0.33 0.22
C CYS A 26 -14.65 0.52 0.44
N THR A 27 -15.63 -0.08 1.10
CA THR A 27 -16.79 0.64 1.61
C THR A 27 -16.40 1.56 2.76
N SER A 28 -17.18 2.62 3.01
CA SER A 28 -16.96 3.50 4.16
C SER A 28 -16.95 2.75 5.49
N ARG A 29 -17.71 1.63 5.59
CA ARG A 29 -17.73 0.77 6.79
C ARG A 29 -16.42 0.01 6.98
N GLU A 30 -15.81 -0.48 5.90
CA GLU A 30 -14.51 -1.17 5.97
C GLU A 30 -13.40 -0.20 6.36
N ILE A 31 -13.38 1.00 5.77
CA ILE A 31 -12.44 2.05 6.12
C ILE A 31 -12.59 2.45 7.59
N ALA A 32 -13.82 2.67 8.07
CA ALA A 32 -14.07 3.00 9.47
C ALA A 32 -13.67 1.86 10.42
N ARG A 33 -13.81 0.60 10.00
CA ARG A 33 -13.35 -0.57 10.78
C ARG A 33 -11.82 -0.59 10.90
N LEU A 34 -11.10 -0.26 9.83
CA LEU A 34 -9.64 -0.15 9.84
C LEU A 34 -9.17 0.96 10.79
N GLU A 35 -9.78 2.14 10.69
CA GLU A 35 -9.50 3.28 11.58
C GLU A 35 -9.76 2.93 13.05
N ALA A 36 -10.90 2.29 13.34
CA ALA A 36 -11.24 1.86 14.69
C ALA A 36 -10.30 0.78 15.23
N ARG A 37 -9.85 -0.16 14.39
CA ARG A 37 -8.94 -1.25 14.79
C ARG A 37 -7.63 -0.71 15.36
N TYR A 38 -7.09 0.32 14.73
CA TYR A 38 -5.80 0.90 15.09
C TYR A 38 -5.91 2.22 15.87
N SER A 39 -7.13 2.68 16.17
CA SER A 39 -7.38 3.98 16.80
C SER A 39 -6.72 5.15 16.07
N ILE A 40 -6.78 5.13 14.74
CA ILE A 40 -6.15 6.11 13.84
C ILE A 40 -7.20 6.87 13.01
N ALA A 41 -6.79 8.00 12.44
CA ALA A 41 -7.55 8.72 11.42
C ALA A 41 -6.73 8.81 10.13
N LEU A 42 -7.20 8.16 9.06
CA LEU A 42 -6.46 8.04 7.81
C LEU A 42 -6.30 9.40 7.11
N PRO A 43 -5.14 9.65 6.48
CA PRO A 43 -5.00 10.75 5.54
C PRO A 43 -6.05 10.65 4.42
N LYS A 44 -6.55 11.80 3.94
CA LYS A 44 -7.58 11.83 2.89
C LYS A 44 -7.11 11.16 1.60
N SER A 45 -5.84 11.33 1.22
CA SER A 45 -5.24 10.66 0.06
C SER A 45 -5.33 9.12 0.15
N TYR A 46 -5.00 8.54 1.30
CA TYR A 46 -5.09 7.09 1.50
C TYR A 46 -6.54 6.60 1.59
N ARG A 47 -7.44 7.40 2.17
CA ARG A 47 -8.89 7.12 2.14
C ARG A 47 -9.43 7.06 0.71
N TRP A 48 -8.99 7.97 -0.17
CA TRP A 48 -9.37 7.94 -1.59
C TRP A 48 -8.86 6.69 -2.29
N TYR A 49 -7.59 6.35 -2.09
CA TYR A 49 -7.02 5.09 -2.56
C TYR A 49 -7.86 3.89 -2.12
N LEU A 50 -8.10 3.72 -0.82
CA LEU A 50 -8.86 2.60 -0.31
C LEU A 50 -10.26 2.55 -0.91
N SER A 51 -10.96 3.69 -0.96
CA SER A 51 -12.31 3.78 -1.50
C SER A 51 -12.42 3.51 -2.99
N THR A 52 -11.32 3.62 -3.73
CA THR A 52 -11.29 3.43 -5.18
C THR A 52 -10.82 2.02 -5.54
N MET A 53 -9.73 1.56 -4.93
CA MET A 53 -9.02 0.35 -5.35
C MET A 53 -8.33 -0.39 -4.20
N GLY A 54 -8.80 -0.20 -2.96
CA GLY A 54 -8.22 -0.83 -1.78
C GLY A 54 -8.41 -2.36 -1.69
N LYS A 55 -9.33 -2.96 -2.45
CA LYS A 55 -9.51 -4.42 -2.49
C LYS A 55 -8.89 -5.08 -3.71
N ARG A 56 -8.95 -4.40 -4.86
CA ARG A 56 -8.34 -4.81 -6.13
C ARG A 56 -7.97 -3.56 -6.92
N SER A 57 -6.84 -3.62 -7.62
CA SER A 57 -6.24 -2.47 -8.32
C SER A 57 -5.69 -2.84 -9.70
N GLY A 58 -6.28 -3.83 -10.37
CA GLY A 58 -5.70 -4.43 -11.59
C GLY A 58 -4.25 -4.87 -11.37
N ARG A 59 -3.38 -4.52 -12.31
CA ARG A 59 -1.96 -4.91 -12.33
C ARG A 59 -1.04 -4.03 -11.49
N LEU A 60 -1.56 -2.98 -10.86
CA LEU A 60 -0.76 -1.94 -10.18
C LEU A 60 0.18 -2.49 -9.12
N PHE A 61 -0.22 -3.55 -8.41
CA PHE A 61 0.56 -4.16 -7.33
C PHE A 61 0.68 -5.68 -7.48
N THR A 62 0.29 -6.25 -8.62
CA THR A 62 0.34 -7.70 -8.83
C THR A 62 1.65 -8.14 -9.47
N HIS A 63 2.62 -7.25 -9.57
CA HIS A 63 4.01 -7.64 -9.77
C HIS A 63 4.70 -7.61 -8.41
N ASP A 64 5.65 -8.52 -8.20
CA ASP A 64 6.61 -8.44 -7.09
C ASP A 64 6.09 -8.79 -5.67
N HIS A 65 5.07 -9.64 -5.56
CA HIS A 65 4.62 -10.26 -4.29
C HIS A 65 4.18 -9.26 -3.21
N MET A 66 3.37 -8.28 -3.62
CA MET A 66 2.98 -7.14 -2.78
C MET A 66 1.70 -7.39 -1.97
N ALA A 67 1.80 -7.33 -0.64
CA ALA A 67 0.70 -7.35 0.30
C ALA A 67 0.15 -5.94 0.52
N VAL A 68 -0.78 -5.49 -0.31
CA VAL A 68 -1.28 -4.10 -0.29
C VAL A 68 -2.80 -3.97 -0.15
N TYR A 69 -3.54 -5.04 -0.41
CA TYR A 69 -5.01 -4.98 -0.36
C TYR A 69 -5.53 -4.98 1.06
N PHE A 70 -6.77 -4.48 1.20
CA PHE A 70 -7.43 -4.22 2.48
C PHE A 70 -7.26 -5.33 3.50
N ASP A 71 -7.43 -6.60 3.11
CA ASP A 71 -7.30 -7.73 4.04
C ASP A 71 -5.89 -7.86 4.61
N HIS A 72 -4.85 -7.56 3.83
CA HIS A 72 -3.46 -7.50 4.30
C HIS A 72 -3.25 -6.30 5.22
N VAL A 73 -3.61 -5.10 4.75
CA VAL A 73 -3.46 -3.83 5.51
C VAL A 73 -4.21 -3.91 6.86
N PHE A 74 -5.33 -4.62 6.89
CA PHE A 74 -6.12 -4.82 8.08
C PHE A 74 -5.37 -5.60 9.17
N GLU A 75 -4.40 -6.45 8.83
CA GLU A 75 -3.69 -7.32 9.78
C GLU A 75 -2.21 -6.96 9.98
N MET A 76 -1.51 -6.48 8.94
CA MET A 76 -0.04 -6.32 8.94
C MET A 76 0.51 -5.47 10.09
N THR A 77 -0.17 -4.39 10.49
CA THR A 77 0.33 -3.53 11.57
C THR A 77 0.29 -4.24 12.93
N ASP A 78 -0.76 -5.02 13.19
CA ASP A 78 -0.88 -5.84 14.40
C ASP A 78 0.12 -7.00 14.37
N GLN A 79 0.32 -7.62 13.21
CA GLN A 79 1.33 -8.68 13.04
C GLN A 79 2.73 -8.20 13.41
N LEU A 80 3.20 -7.10 12.81
CA LEU A 80 4.54 -6.56 13.09
C LEU A 80 4.71 -6.13 14.56
N ARG A 81 3.67 -5.56 15.17
CA ARG A 81 3.70 -5.21 16.59
C ARG A 81 3.78 -6.44 17.50
N ARG A 82 3.22 -7.58 17.10
CA ARG A 82 3.29 -8.83 17.87
C ARG A 82 4.63 -9.53 17.72
N GLU A 83 5.20 -9.54 16.52
CA GLU A 83 6.55 -10.10 16.28
C GLU A 83 7.59 -9.44 17.21
N ALA A 84 7.52 -8.11 17.38
CA ALA A 84 8.37 -7.38 18.34
C ALA A 84 8.17 -7.78 19.82
N ILE A 85 7.02 -8.35 20.18
CA ILE A 85 6.70 -8.79 21.55
C ILE A 85 7.09 -10.26 21.75
N ASP A 86 6.81 -11.10 20.75
CA ASP A 86 6.99 -12.55 20.82
C ASP A 86 8.48 -12.93 20.71
N ASP A 87 9.27 -12.18 19.95
CA ASP A 87 10.71 -12.41 19.73
C ASP A 87 11.56 -11.18 20.15
N PRO A 88 11.62 -10.83 21.45
CA PRO A 88 12.22 -9.57 21.92
C PRO A 88 13.76 -9.51 21.77
N ASP A 89 14.41 -10.63 21.48
CA ASP A 89 15.86 -10.73 21.27
C ASP A 89 16.25 -10.49 19.79
N GLU A 90 15.29 -10.52 18.87
CA GLU A 90 15.51 -10.20 17.46
C GLU A 90 15.38 -8.68 17.24
N PRO A 91 16.15 -8.10 16.30
CA PRO A 91 15.97 -6.71 15.94
C PRO A 91 14.57 -6.48 15.35
N TYR A 92 13.92 -5.38 15.73
CA TYR A 92 12.63 -5.00 15.18
C TYR A 92 12.55 -3.48 15.00
N VAL A 93 11.63 -3.07 14.13
CA VAL A 93 11.28 -1.65 13.99
C VAL A 93 10.13 -1.33 14.94
N GLU A 94 10.36 -0.44 15.89
CA GLU A 94 9.30 0.11 16.73
C GLU A 94 8.43 1.04 15.89
N LEU A 95 7.25 0.54 15.49
CA LEU A 95 6.27 1.34 14.75
C LEU A 95 5.64 2.39 15.67
N PRO A 96 5.59 3.66 15.25
CA PRO A 96 4.82 4.69 15.94
C PRO A 96 3.35 4.29 16.18
N ASP A 97 2.74 4.81 17.24
CA ASP A 97 1.35 4.49 17.60
C ASP A 97 0.35 4.86 16.48
N ASP A 98 0.62 5.96 15.79
CA ASP A 98 -0.16 6.49 14.65
C ASP A 98 0.30 5.93 13.29
N ALA A 99 1.20 4.94 13.26
CA ALA A 99 1.59 4.29 12.03
C ALA A 99 0.53 3.29 11.56
N LEU A 100 0.34 3.22 10.25
CA LEU A 100 -0.38 2.14 9.58
C LEU A 100 0.52 1.57 8.49
N VAL A 101 0.77 0.26 8.54
CA VAL A 101 1.47 -0.49 7.49
C VAL A 101 0.54 -0.67 6.31
N ILE A 102 0.93 -0.12 5.16
CA ILE A 102 0.10 -0.02 3.95
C ILE A 102 0.56 -0.96 2.83
N ALA A 103 1.78 -1.47 2.91
CA ALA A 103 2.32 -2.45 1.98
C ALA A 103 3.34 -3.35 2.67
N GLY A 104 3.33 -4.63 2.33
CA GLY A 104 4.39 -5.59 2.62
C GLY A 104 4.90 -6.23 1.34
N ARG A 105 6.14 -6.69 1.33
CA ARG A 105 6.72 -7.49 0.25
C ARG A 105 7.55 -8.62 0.84
N LEU A 106 7.22 -9.85 0.45
CA LEU A 106 7.92 -11.07 0.87
C LEU A 106 8.05 -11.24 2.40
N ALA A 107 7.19 -10.59 3.18
CA ALA A 107 7.26 -10.52 4.65
C ALA A 107 8.59 -9.95 5.21
N GLU A 108 9.38 -9.24 4.41
CA GLU A 108 10.71 -8.71 4.82
C GLU A 108 10.81 -7.19 4.65
N GLN A 109 9.91 -6.61 3.85
CA GLN A 109 9.95 -5.22 3.41
C GLN A 109 8.59 -4.61 3.63
N TYR A 110 8.55 -3.46 4.27
CA TYR A 110 7.31 -2.84 4.70
C TYR A 110 7.30 -1.36 4.40
N GLN A 111 6.12 -0.87 4.07
CA GLN A 111 5.86 0.55 3.89
C GLN A 111 4.69 0.96 4.77
N PHE A 112 4.81 2.11 5.41
CA PHE A 112 3.79 2.62 6.32
C PHE A 112 3.56 4.12 6.11
N ILE A 113 2.43 4.60 6.61
CA ILE A 113 2.07 6.02 6.68
C ILE A 113 1.85 6.43 8.14
N ARG A 114 1.95 7.72 8.41
CA ARG A 114 1.55 8.33 9.69
C ARG A 114 0.15 8.90 9.57
N CYS A 115 -0.71 8.56 10.53
CA CYS A 115 -2.12 8.91 10.55
C CYS A 115 -2.39 10.07 11.52
N GLY A 116 -3.42 10.87 11.24
CA GLY A 116 -3.70 12.07 12.04
C GLY A 116 -4.72 13.03 11.41
N ASP A 117 -5.66 12.52 10.60
CA ASP A 117 -6.66 13.32 9.86
C ASP A 117 -6.04 14.44 8.99
N SER A 118 -4.88 14.13 8.40
CA SER A 118 -4.19 15.03 7.48
C SER A 118 -4.76 14.92 6.07
N MET A 119 -4.40 15.87 5.21
CA MET A 119 -4.70 15.76 3.78
C MET A 119 -3.91 14.62 3.12
N ASP A 120 -2.65 14.46 3.53
CA ASP A 120 -1.72 13.48 2.98
C ASP A 120 -0.70 13.02 4.02
N SER A 121 0.08 12.01 3.67
CA SER A 121 1.19 11.52 4.46
C SER A 121 2.32 11.07 3.52
N PRO A 122 3.59 11.35 3.84
CA PRO A 122 4.71 10.61 3.25
C PRO A 122 4.50 9.11 3.39
N VAL A 123 5.23 8.33 2.57
CA VAL A 123 5.35 6.89 2.77
C VAL A 123 6.75 6.62 3.28
N TRP A 124 6.82 5.95 4.42
CA TRP A 124 8.05 5.47 5.01
C TRP A 124 8.25 4.00 4.64
N TYR A 125 9.50 3.58 4.61
CA TYR A 125 9.92 2.23 4.30
C TYR A 125 10.94 1.75 5.32
N PHE A 126 10.91 0.46 5.62
CA PHE A 126 11.98 -0.26 6.31
C PHE A 126 12.02 -1.71 5.82
N ASN A 127 13.11 -2.41 6.14
CA ASN A 127 13.27 -3.83 5.88
C ASN A 127 13.97 -4.54 7.05
N GLU A 128 13.89 -5.87 7.06
CA GLU A 128 14.47 -6.73 8.10
C GLU A 128 15.99 -6.97 7.97
N TYR A 129 16.66 -6.32 7.02
CA TYR A 129 18.12 -6.42 6.85
C TYR A 129 18.86 -5.29 7.56
N ASP A 130 18.40 -4.04 7.42
CA ASP A 130 19.05 -2.85 7.99
C ASP A 130 18.21 -2.15 9.08
N TYR A 131 16.90 -2.43 9.15
CA TYR A 131 15.95 -1.84 10.09
C TYR A 131 15.90 -0.30 10.04
N GLU A 132 16.41 0.32 8.98
CA GLU A 132 16.43 1.77 8.84
C GLU A 132 15.08 2.26 8.32
N ILE A 133 14.47 3.20 9.05
CA ILE A 133 13.27 3.89 8.57
C ILE A 133 13.69 5.05 7.69
N VAL A 134 13.33 4.98 6.41
CA VAL A 134 13.55 6.05 5.43
C VAL A 134 12.24 6.52 4.83
N VAL A 135 12.20 7.76 4.35
CA VAL A 135 11.08 8.24 3.53
C VAL A 135 11.28 7.72 2.11
N SER A 136 10.38 6.86 1.63
CA SER A 136 10.43 6.30 0.27
C SER A 136 9.69 7.18 -0.74
N CYS A 137 8.56 7.77 -0.35
CA CYS A 137 7.77 8.67 -1.18
C CYS A 137 7.30 9.87 -0.37
N SER A 138 7.21 11.05 -1.01
CA SER A 138 6.83 12.28 -0.30
C SER A 138 5.33 12.39 -0.03
N SER A 139 4.52 11.56 -0.69
CA SER A 139 3.07 11.46 -0.53
C SER A 139 2.53 10.08 -0.90
N VAL A 140 1.28 9.80 -0.53
CA VAL A 140 0.55 8.61 -1.01
C VAL A 140 0.37 8.62 -2.52
N LEU A 141 0.22 9.79 -3.13
CA LEU A 141 0.07 9.89 -4.58
C LEU A 141 1.40 9.61 -5.30
N ASP A 142 2.54 10.07 -4.78
CA ASP A 142 3.86 9.72 -5.33
C ASP A 142 4.10 8.22 -5.23
N TRP A 143 3.70 7.62 -4.12
CA TRP A 143 3.73 6.17 -3.94
C TRP A 143 2.92 5.45 -5.01
N LEU A 144 1.67 5.83 -5.23
CA LEU A 144 0.83 5.25 -6.30
C LEU A 144 1.43 5.44 -7.70
N ASN A 145 1.99 6.61 -7.99
CA ASN A 145 2.66 6.85 -9.27
C ASN A 145 3.90 5.98 -9.44
N SER A 146 4.69 5.79 -8.38
CA SER A 146 5.88 4.93 -8.43
C SER A 146 5.51 3.48 -8.76
N TYR A 147 4.42 2.95 -8.19
CA TYR A 147 3.93 1.62 -8.54
C TYR A 147 3.31 1.57 -9.93
N CYS A 148 2.71 2.66 -10.41
CA CYS A 148 2.27 2.75 -11.81
C CYS A 148 3.47 2.65 -12.76
N ASP A 149 4.58 3.34 -12.47
CA ASP A 149 5.82 3.24 -13.26
C ASP A 149 6.35 1.79 -13.30
N LEU A 150 6.35 1.11 -12.14
CA LEU A 150 6.79 -0.28 -12.04
C LEU A 150 5.86 -1.25 -12.80
N ALA A 151 4.55 -1.06 -12.70
CA ALA A 151 3.58 -1.86 -13.41
C ALA A 151 3.69 -1.69 -14.94
N GLU A 152 3.87 -0.45 -15.41
CA GLU A 152 4.14 -0.15 -16.82
C GLU A 152 5.42 -0.84 -17.31
N GLN A 153 6.48 -0.83 -16.51
CA GLN A 153 7.72 -1.52 -16.83
C GLN A 153 7.55 -3.05 -16.86
N ALA A 154 6.76 -3.60 -15.93
CA ALA A 154 6.44 -5.02 -15.89
C ALA A 154 5.66 -5.46 -17.15
N ILE A 155 4.66 -4.66 -17.56
CA ILE A 155 3.92 -4.87 -18.81
C ILE A 155 4.86 -4.81 -20.01
N ALA A 156 5.69 -3.77 -20.12
CA ALA A 156 6.62 -3.60 -21.25
C ALA A 156 7.64 -4.74 -21.37
N ASN A 157 8.01 -5.35 -20.24
CA ASN A 157 8.95 -6.47 -20.19
C ASN A 157 8.29 -7.84 -20.41
N GLY A 158 6.98 -7.89 -20.66
CA GLY A 158 6.23 -9.15 -20.86
C GLY A 158 6.04 -9.96 -19.58
N TYR A 159 6.11 -9.33 -18.40
CA TYR A 159 5.92 -10.02 -17.12
C TYR A 159 4.57 -10.74 -17.08
N PHE A 160 3.50 -10.05 -17.50
CA PHE A 160 2.15 -10.58 -17.50
C PHE A 160 1.87 -11.57 -18.64
N ASP A 161 2.77 -11.71 -19.62
CA ASP A 161 2.70 -12.80 -20.60
C ASP A 161 3.12 -14.13 -19.96
N ILE A 162 4.02 -14.07 -18.98
CA ILE A 162 4.53 -15.23 -18.23
C ILE A 162 3.66 -15.49 -17.00
N TYR A 163 3.22 -14.42 -16.32
CA TYR A 163 2.38 -14.45 -15.12
C TYR A 163 1.09 -13.64 -15.34
N PRO A 164 0.09 -14.19 -16.06
CA PRO A 164 -1.12 -13.45 -16.43
C PRO A 164 -1.89 -12.86 -15.26
N GLU A 165 -1.89 -13.55 -14.12
CA GLU A 165 -2.55 -13.13 -12.87
C GLU A 165 -1.62 -12.34 -11.94
N GLY A 166 -0.36 -12.14 -12.35
CA GLY A 166 0.69 -11.59 -11.49
C GLY A 166 1.16 -12.55 -10.40
N THR A 167 1.73 -11.99 -9.34
CA THR A 167 2.10 -12.70 -8.11
C THR A 167 1.24 -12.26 -6.93
N THR A 168 1.05 -13.19 -6.01
CA THR A 168 0.44 -12.94 -4.70
C THR A 168 1.53 -12.81 -3.64
N PRO A 169 1.23 -12.15 -2.51
CA PRO A 169 2.10 -12.14 -1.33
C PRO A 169 2.44 -13.54 -0.83
#